data_AF-A0A5W2ADJ8-F1
#
_entry.id   AF-A0A5W2ADJ8-F1
#
_cell.length_a   1.000
_cell.length_b   1.000
_cell.length_c   1.000
_cell.angle_alpha   90.00
_cell.angle_beta   90.00
_cell.angle_gamma   90.00
#
_symmetry.space_group_name_H-M   'P 1'
#
loop_
_entity.id
_entity.type
_entity.pdbx_description
1 polymer ?
#
loop_
_entity_poly.entity_id
_entity_poly.type
_entity_poly.pdbx_seq_one_letter_code
_entity_poly.pdbx_strand_id
1 'polypeptide(L)'
;MSIEDESPQAKGGKARAEKMTADERKEVAQFAANKRWQRIKTNLPSTQLEGVLKINDTELEVAVLSNGKRIISQSSVFKALGRPSRGVRATLDGEIILPAFMDAANLIPYINQELMGVIKRERYLDNSGSELEGYDASILPLVCDAYLKARQDGALKANQMDTAQKAEILVRSLAKVGIIALVDEATGYQEIRPKDALQAYLDKIISKELSAWAKKFPDEFYENIYKLKNWPWAGMSKNRFSVVAHYTRDLVYERLGDAILQELEKKTPKQMNGQRKNKMHQWLTDDVGNPMLSQHLHSLIMVQRLAIANGYGWNRFIKMVDQVMPRKGGTFELELNDTSLD
;
A
#
# COMPACT_ATOMS: atom_id res chain seq x y z
N MET A 1 -12.30 55.41 -15.13
CA MET A 1 -12.53 54.83 -13.79
C MET A 1 -12.90 53.38 -14.01
N SER A 2 -11.91 52.50 -13.91
CA SER A 2 -12.01 51.07 -14.24
C SER A 2 -12.82 50.35 -13.17
N ILE A 3 -13.88 49.66 -13.62
CA ILE A 3 -14.65 48.71 -12.82
C ILE A 3 -13.72 47.52 -12.56
N GLU A 4 -13.12 47.47 -11.38
CA GLU A 4 -12.40 46.28 -10.91
C GLU A 4 -13.42 45.15 -10.79
N ASP A 5 -13.14 44.05 -11.49
CA ASP A 5 -13.98 42.87 -11.52
C ASP A 5 -13.88 42.18 -10.14
N GLU A 6 -14.77 42.55 -9.21
CA GLU A 6 -14.80 41.98 -7.86
C GLU A 6 -14.98 40.46 -7.95
N SER A 7 -14.03 39.72 -7.37
CA SER A 7 -14.04 38.26 -7.40
C SER A 7 -15.34 37.71 -6.79
N PRO A 8 -15.80 36.52 -7.20
CA PRO A 8 -16.99 35.88 -6.63
C PRO A 8 -16.96 35.81 -5.10
N GLN A 9 -15.77 35.63 -4.52
CA GLN A 9 -15.54 35.62 -3.07
C GLN A 9 -15.76 37.00 -2.43
N ALA A 10 -15.36 38.10 -3.10
CA ALA A 10 -15.58 39.46 -2.62
C ALA A 10 -17.08 39.83 -2.60
N LYS A 11 -17.83 39.43 -3.64
CA LYS A 11 -19.29 39.61 -3.71
C LYS A 11 -20.02 38.81 -2.63
N GLY A 12 -19.61 37.55 -2.41
CA GLY A 12 -20.15 36.70 -1.35
C GLY A 12 -19.87 37.24 0.06
N GLY A 13 -18.68 37.82 0.28
CA GLY A 13 -18.32 38.46 1.54
C GLY A 13 -19.19 39.69 1.86
N LYS A 14 -19.43 40.56 0.88
CA LYS A 14 -20.32 41.73 1.04
C LYS A 14 -21.76 41.33 1.36
N ALA A 15 -22.33 40.39 0.61
CA ALA A 15 -23.71 39.93 0.83
C ALA A 15 -23.90 39.27 2.21
N ARG A 16 -22.88 38.57 2.71
CA ARG A 16 -22.89 38.00 4.07
C ARG A 16 -22.79 39.07 5.15
N ALA A 17 -21.95 40.08 4.95
CA ALA A 17 -21.82 41.20 5.88
C ALA A 17 -23.12 41.98 6.00
N GLU A 18 -23.80 42.27 4.88
CA GLU A 18 -25.09 42.98 4.87
C GLU A 18 -26.19 42.30 5.71
N LYS A 19 -26.17 40.97 5.78
CA LYS A 19 -27.14 40.16 6.55
C LYS A 19 -26.82 40.03 8.04
N MET A 20 -25.62 40.40 8.48
CA MET A 20 -25.21 40.31 9.89
C MET A 20 -25.59 41.56 10.69
N THR A 21 -25.94 41.37 11.95
CA THR A 21 -26.12 42.44 12.94
C THR A 21 -24.79 43.13 13.27
N ALA A 22 -24.85 44.31 13.90
CA ALA A 22 -23.66 45.08 14.23
C ALA A 22 -22.71 44.33 15.19
N ASP A 23 -23.26 43.57 16.14
CA ASP A 23 -22.49 42.76 17.09
C ASP A 23 -21.85 41.53 16.41
N GLU A 24 -22.58 40.83 15.54
CA GLU A 24 -22.02 39.71 14.76
C GLU A 24 -20.91 40.17 13.80
N ARG A 25 -21.07 41.35 13.17
CA ARG A 25 -20.01 41.95 12.34
C ARG A 25 -18.76 42.26 13.16
N LYS A 26 -18.93 42.76 14.39
CA LYS A 26 -17.84 43.08 15.32
C LYS A 26 -17.09 41.83 15.77
N GLU A 27 -17.81 40.75 16.10
CA GLU A 27 -17.21 39.47 16.48
C GLU A 27 -16.43 38.85 15.31
N VAL A 28 -17.01 38.84 14.10
CA VAL A 28 -16.33 38.35 12.90
C VAL A 28 -15.08 39.19 12.58
N ALA A 29 -15.16 40.51 12.72
CA ALA A 29 -14.02 41.41 12.52
C ALA A 29 -12.93 41.20 13.58
N GLN A 30 -13.28 41.03 14.85
CA GLN A 30 -12.34 40.72 15.93
C GLN A 30 -11.69 39.34 15.73
N PHE A 31 -12.46 38.33 15.35
CA PHE A 31 -11.94 37.00 15.05
C PHE A 31 -10.97 37.01 13.86
N ALA A 32 -11.31 37.71 12.77
CA ALA A 32 -10.45 37.89 11.61
C ALA A 32 -9.18 38.68 11.96
N ALA A 33 -9.30 39.74 12.77
CA ALA A 33 -8.16 40.53 13.26
C ALA A 33 -7.26 39.67 14.15
N ASN A 34 -7.80 38.93 15.12
CA ASN A 34 -7.04 38.04 15.99
C ASN A 34 -6.32 36.94 15.21
N LYS A 35 -6.98 36.33 14.20
CA LYS A 35 -6.32 35.37 13.30
C LYS A 35 -5.20 36.00 12.49
N ARG A 36 -5.40 37.21 11.96
CA ARG A 36 -4.36 37.96 11.24
C ARG A 36 -3.19 38.30 12.16
N TRP A 37 -3.46 38.73 13.39
CA TRP A 37 -2.43 39.03 14.40
C TRP A 37 -1.69 37.78 14.86
N GLN A 38 -2.38 36.64 15.05
CA GLN A 38 -1.73 35.36 15.34
C GLN A 38 -0.80 34.93 14.21
N ARG A 39 -1.24 35.07 12.95
CA ARG A 39 -0.43 34.76 11.75
C ARG A 39 0.84 35.62 11.65
N ILE A 40 0.77 36.90 12.05
CA ILE A 40 1.93 37.80 12.12
C ILE A 40 2.83 37.44 13.32
N LYS A 41 2.25 37.03 14.44
CA LYS A 41 2.98 36.74 15.69
C LYS A 41 3.73 35.42 15.66
N THR A 42 3.23 34.39 14.99
CA THR A 42 3.84 33.05 14.98
C THR A 42 4.99 32.89 13.98
N ASN A 43 5.12 33.80 13.01
CA ASN A 43 6.13 33.75 11.94
C ASN A 43 6.20 32.38 11.22
N LEU A 44 5.09 31.65 11.19
CA LEU A 44 4.99 30.35 10.54
C LEU A 44 4.66 30.54 9.05
N PRO A 45 5.24 29.73 8.16
CA PRO A 45 4.83 29.72 6.77
C PRO A 45 3.37 29.27 6.62
N SER A 46 2.65 29.85 5.67
CA SER A 46 1.27 29.44 5.36
C SER A 46 1.22 28.56 4.13
N THR A 47 0.26 27.64 4.08
CA THR A 47 -0.08 26.87 2.88
C THR A 47 -0.42 27.81 1.72
N GLN A 48 0.21 27.58 0.56
CA GLN A 48 -0.13 28.22 -0.70
C GLN A 48 -0.95 27.29 -1.59
N LEU A 49 -0.54 26.02 -1.65
CA LEU A 49 -1.20 24.98 -2.42
C LEU A 49 -1.36 23.75 -1.53
N GLU A 50 -2.51 23.09 -1.64
CA GLU A 50 -2.81 21.84 -0.95
C GLU A 50 -3.33 20.81 -1.94
N GLY A 51 -3.12 19.54 -1.62
CA GLY A 51 -3.57 18.44 -2.45
C GLY A 51 -3.53 17.11 -1.72
N VAL A 52 -4.08 16.09 -2.38
CA VAL A 52 -4.05 14.71 -1.91
C VAL A 52 -3.32 13.88 -2.93
N LEU A 53 -2.19 13.30 -2.52
CA LEU A 53 -1.48 12.29 -3.29
C LEU A 53 -2.10 10.93 -2.94
N LYS A 54 -2.65 10.24 -3.95
CA LYS A 54 -3.22 8.91 -3.76
C LYS A 54 -2.17 7.86 -4.05
N ILE A 55 -2.05 6.88 -3.15
CA ILE A 55 -1.14 5.75 -3.30
C ILE A 55 -1.98 4.52 -2.99
N ASN A 56 -2.52 3.89 -4.03
CA ASN A 56 -3.52 2.83 -3.88
C ASN A 56 -4.73 3.35 -3.06
N ASP A 57 -5.18 2.64 -2.04
CA ASP A 57 -6.26 3.08 -1.13
C ASP A 57 -5.80 4.10 -0.07
N THR A 58 -4.56 4.57 -0.14
CA THR A 58 -4.01 5.51 0.85
C THR A 58 -4.02 6.94 0.32
N GLU A 59 -4.67 7.82 1.07
CA GLU A 59 -4.67 9.26 0.80
C GLU A 59 -3.63 9.97 1.66
N LEU A 60 -2.72 10.69 1.00
CA LEU A 60 -1.63 11.44 1.61
C LEU A 60 -1.85 12.94 1.38
N GLU A 61 -2.10 13.67 2.46
CA GLU A 61 -2.21 15.12 2.44
C GLU A 61 -0.84 15.75 2.23
N VAL A 62 -0.74 16.60 1.21
CA VAL A 62 0.48 17.29 0.82
C VAL A 62 0.22 18.78 0.61
N ALA A 63 1.24 19.61 0.83
CA ALA A 63 1.13 21.05 0.69
C ALA A 63 2.43 21.67 0.14
N VAL A 64 2.29 22.81 -0.53
CA VAL A 64 3.40 23.72 -0.82
C VAL A 64 3.20 24.97 0.04
N LEU A 65 4.22 25.31 0.82
CA LEU A 65 4.19 26.43 1.75
C LEU A 65 4.67 27.72 1.08
N SER A 66 4.41 28.86 1.73
CA SER A 66 4.81 30.20 1.26
C SER A 66 6.31 30.42 1.11
N ASN A 67 7.14 29.56 1.70
CA ASN A 67 8.59 29.56 1.54
C ASN A 67 9.08 28.54 0.48
N GLY A 68 8.17 27.95 -0.30
CA GLY A 68 8.47 26.96 -1.33
C GLY A 68 8.72 25.54 -0.81
N LYS A 69 8.72 25.31 0.51
CA LYS A 69 8.86 23.95 1.07
C LYS A 69 7.66 23.09 0.66
N ARG A 70 7.94 21.85 0.29
CA ARG A 70 6.94 20.82 -0.02
C ARG A 70 6.79 19.94 1.20
N ILE A 71 5.58 19.87 1.74
CA ILE A 71 5.29 19.20 3.01
C ILE A 71 4.35 18.04 2.77
N ILE A 72 4.59 16.93 3.46
CA ILE A 72 3.65 15.83 3.66
C ILE A 72 3.16 15.85 5.10
N SER A 73 1.86 15.71 5.33
CA SER A 73 1.32 15.75 6.70
C SER A 73 1.87 14.60 7.55
N GLN A 74 2.00 14.81 8.86
CA GLN A 74 2.54 13.79 9.75
C GLN A 74 1.78 12.45 9.61
N SER A 75 0.45 12.51 9.61
CA SER A 75 -0.43 11.34 9.51
C SER A 75 -0.20 10.58 8.21
N SER A 76 0.03 11.30 7.11
CA SER A 76 0.28 10.74 5.79
C SER A 76 1.55 9.90 5.72
N VAL A 77 2.64 10.33 6.38
CA VAL A 77 3.88 9.52 6.44
C VAL A 77 3.64 8.16 7.11
N PHE A 78 2.89 8.13 8.21
CA PHE A 78 2.51 6.88 8.88
C PHE A 78 1.65 5.99 7.98
N LYS A 79 0.62 6.58 7.35
CA LYS A 79 -0.28 5.86 6.43
C LYS A 79 0.49 5.24 5.26
N ALA A 80 1.39 6.00 4.62
CA ALA A 80 2.19 5.53 3.48
C ALA A 80 3.07 4.32 3.83
N LEU A 81 3.60 4.27 5.06
CA LEU A 81 4.40 3.16 5.56
C LEU A 81 3.58 2.01 6.16
N GLY A 82 2.25 2.13 6.18
CA GLY A 82 1.36 1.16 6.80
C GLY A 82 1.57 1.02 8.31
N ARG A 83 1.99 2.10 8.98
CA ARG A 83 2.26 2.12 10.42
C ARG A 83 1.16 2.88 11.16
N PRO A 84 0.79 2.45 12.39
CA PRO A 84 -0.11 3.24 13.22
C PRO A 84 0.57 4.56 13.63
N SER A 85 -0.20 5.64 13.63
CA SER A 85 0.29 6.93 14.15
C SER A 85 0.60 6.78 15.64
N ARG A 86 1.80 7.24 16.04
CA ARG A 86 2.25 7.22 17.43
C ARG A 86 3.02 8.50 17.74
N GLY A 87 2.86 8.99 18.97
CA GLY A 87 3.69 10.07 19.51
C GLY A 87 5.17 9.67 19.56
N VAL A 88 6.05 10.67 19.67
CA VAL A 88 7.47 10.38 19.81
C VAL A 88 7.76 9.89 21.23
N ARG A 89 8.75 9.00 21.37
CA ARG A 89 9.23 8.56 22.67
C ARG A 89 9.91 9.73 23.38
N ALA A 90 9.65 9.88 24.69
CA ALA A 90 10.42 10.79 25.53
C ALA A 90 11.88 10.29 25.57
N THR A 91 12.80 11.14 25.16
CA THR A 91 14.24 10.89 25.19
C THR A 91 14.88 11.71 26.31
N LEU A 92 16.09 11.33 26.73
CA LEU A 92 16.86 12.15 27.68
C LEU A 92 17.25 13.48 27.03
N ASP A 93 17.52 14.50 27.85
CA ASP A 93 17.95 15.80 27.35
C ASP A 93 19.21 15.66 26.48
N GLY A 94 19.11 16.16 25.23
CA GLY A 94 20.21 16.13 24.25
C GLY A 94 20.16 14.99 23.23
N GLU A 95 19.28 14.00 23.38
CA GLU A 95 19.09 12.94 22.38
C GLU A 95 18.22 13.39 21.21
N ILE A 96 18.55 12.91 20.01
CA ILE A 96 17.77 13.22 18.81
C ILE A 96 16.44 12.47 18.84
N ILE A 97 15.35 13.24 18.83
CA ILE A 97 13.98 12.75 18.85
C ILE A 97 13.63 12.17 17.47
N LEU A 98 13.77 10.86 17.32
CA LEU A 98 13.44 10.15 16.07
C LEU A 98 11.93 9.94 15.92
N PRO A 99 11.36 10.17 14.73
CA PRO A 99 9.94 9.86 14.49
C PRO A 99 9.62 8.38 14.71
N ALA A 100 8.42 8.10 15.25
CA ALA A 100 8.00 6.75 15.62
C ALA A 100 7.89 5.74 14.45
N PHE A 101 7.90 6.22 13.20
CA PHE A 101 7.96 5.37 12.01
C PHE A 101 9.38 4.89 11.68
N MET A 102 10.42 5.38 12.36
CA MET A 102 11.83 5.03 12.12
C MET A 102 12.67 4.88 13.42
N ASP A 103 12.05 4.94 14.59
CA ASP A 103 12.72 4.88 15.90
C ASP A 103 13.08 3.47 16.40
N ALA A 104 12.88 2.44 15.57
CA ALA A 104 13.23 1.08 15.95
C ALA A 104 14.75 0.93 16.00
N ALA A 105 15.29 0.33 17.07
CA ALA A 105 16.74 0.19 17.28
C ALA A 105 17.48 -0.44 16.10
N ASN A 106 16.83 -1.37 15.39
CA ASN A 106 17.38 -2.04 14.23
C ASN A 106 17.32 -1.21 12.92
N LEU A 107 16.62 -0.07 12.92
CA LEU A 107 16.59 0.90 11.82
C LEU A 107 17.60 2.03 12.01
N ILE A 108 18.02 2.31 13.24
CA ILE A 108 18.96 3.40 13.57
C ILE A 108 20.23 3.39 12.70
N PRO A 109 20.91 2.25 12.44
CA PRO A 109 22.11 2.21 11.61
C PRO A 109 21.90 2.65 10.15
N TYR A 110 20.65 2.67 9.68
CA TYR A 110 20.29 2.99 8.29
C TYR A 110 19.82 4.44 8.13
N ILE A 111 19.83 5.23 9.21
CA ILE A 111 19.47 6.64 9.19
C ILE A 111 20.73 7.44 8.80
N ASN A 112 20.81 7.84 7.52
CA ASN A 112 21.92 8.63 7.00
C ASN A 112 21.75 10.14 7.30
N GLN A 113 22.78 10.93 7.02
CA GLN A 113 22.76 12.39 7.22
C GLN A 113 21.65 13.10 6.44
N GLU A 114 21.31 12.61 5.25
CA GLU A 114 20.24 13.17 4.42
C GLU A 114 18.86 12.98 5.09
N LEU A 115 18.56 11.78 5.57
CA LEU A 115 17.35 11.50 6.32
C LEU A 115 17.32 12.32 7.63
N MET A 116 18.43 12.40 8.35
CA MET A 116 18.54 13.27 9.54
C MET A 116 18.28 14.74 9.24
N GLY A 117 18.58 15.20 8.03
CA GLY A 117 18.30 16.57 7.59
C GLY A 117 16.80 16.90 7.52
N VAL A 118 15.94 15.89 7.40
CA VAL A 118 14.50 16.07 7.13
C VAL A 118 13.58 15.46 8.20
N ILE A 119 14.11 14.87 9.27
CA ILE A 119 13.29 14.30 10.37
C ILE A 119 12.57 15.36 11.22
N LYS A 120 12.96 16.63 11.12
CA LYS A 120 12.37 17.70 11.92
C LYS A 120 10.96 17.99 11.41
N ARG A 121 9.99 18.02 12.33
CA ARG A 121 8.64 18.48 12.01
C ARG A 121 8.63 19.98 11.71
N GLU A 122 7.98 20.31 10.61
CA GLU A 122 7.71 21.67 10.19
C GLU A 122 6.29 22.02 10.63
N ARG A 123 6.15 23.11 11.38
CA ARG A 123 4.84 23.68 11.74
C ARG A 123 4.47 24.72 10.71
N TYR A 124 3.20 24.72 10.30
CA TYR A 124 2.71 25.62 9.27
C TYR A 124 1.23 25.93 9.48
N LEU A 125 0.74 26.98 8.83
CA LEU A 125 -0.65 27.39 8.93
C LEU A 125 -1.42 26.92 7.69
N ASP A 126 -2.56 26.26 7.91
CA ASP A 126 -3.51 25.97 6.83
C ASP A 126 -4.20 27.24 6.30
N ASN A 127 -5.05 27.09 5.28
CA ASN A 127 -5.82 28.20 4.71
C ASN A 127 -6.80 28.84 5.71
N SER A 128 -7.17 28.13 6.78
CA SER A 128 -8.04 28.59 7.86
C SER A 128 -7.28 29.30 8.99
N GLY A 129 -5.93 29.28 8.96
CA GLY A 129 -5.06 29.80 10.01
C GLY A 129 -4.85 28.83 11.19
N SER A 130 -5.22 27.56 11.05
CA SER A 130 -4.94 26.50 12.02
C SER A 130 -3.51 26.02 11.87
N GLU A 131 -2.83 25.75 12.99
CA GLU A 131 -1.48 25.19 13.00
C GLU A 131 -1.53 23.68 12.72
N LEU A 132 -0.74 23.24 11.74
CA LEU A 132 -0.54 21.85 11.34
C LEU A 132 0.93 21.47 11.47
N GLU A 133 1.20 20.18 11.57
CA GLU A 133 2.54 19.61 11.55
C GLU A 133 2.73 18.63 10.38
N GLY A 134 3.89 18.72 9.73
CA GLY A 134 4.28 17.81 8.67
C GLY A 134 5.79 17.66 8.59
N TYR A 135 6.24 16.94 7.58
CA TYR A 135 7.66 16.75 7.26
C TYR A 135 7.94 17.25 5.85
N ASP A 136 9.20 17.55 5.56
CA ASP A 136 9.62 17.72 4.17
C ASP A 136 9.22 16.47 3.36
N ALA A 137 8.62 16.67 2.18
CA ALA A 137 8.11 15.59 1.34
C ALA A 137 9.20 14.55 0.97
N SER A 138 10.48 14.95 0.94
CA SER A 138 11.62 14.06 0.72
C SER A 138 11.83 13.03 1.83
N ILE A 139 11.23 13.21 3.02
CA ILE A 139 11.33 12.22 4.10
C ILE A 139 10.81 10.84 3.67
N LEU A 140 9.79 10.82 2.80
CA LEU A 140 9.10 9.59 2.44
C LEU A 140 10.02 8.63 1.67
N PRO A 141 10.64 9.01 0.54
CA PRO A 141 11.60 8.13 -0.14
C PRO A 141 12.83 7.80 0.72
N LEU A 142 13.30 8.72 1.57
CA LEU A 142 14.47 8.50 2.41
C LEU A 142 14.23 7.47 3.52
N VAL A 143 13.07 7.52 4.19
CA VAL A 143 12.68 6.50 5.16
C VAL A 143 12.47 5.16 4.47
N CYS A 144 11.85 5.14 3.28
CA CYS A 144 11.71 3.91 2.52
C CYS A 144 13.06 3.26 2.21
N ASP A 145 14.05 4.04 1.77
CA ASP A 145 15.41 3.53 1.51
C ASP A 145 16.06 2.94 2.77
N ALA A 146 15.89 3.58 3.94
CA ALA A 146 16.37 3.03 5.21
C ALA A 146 15.76 1.64 5.51
N TYR A 147 14.46 1.45 5.26
CA TYR A 147 13.80 0.15 5.38
C TYR A 147 14.32 -0.88 4.37
N LEU A 148 14.59 -0.47 3.13
CA LEU A 148 15.09 -1.37 2.08
C LEU A 148 16.50 -1.85 2.39
N LYS A 149 17.40 -0.96 2.83
CA LYS A 149 18.76 -1.31 3.27
C LYS A 149 18.73 -2.24 4.48
N ALA A 150 17.92 -1.91 5.49
CA ALA A 150 17.75 -2.76 6.66
C ALA A 150 17.24 -4.17 6.30
N ARG A 151 16.38 -4.28 5.29
CA ARG A 151 15.91 -5.58 4.79
C ARG A 151 17.00 -6.34 4.06
N GLN A 152 17.76 -5.66 3.20
CA GLN A 152 18.86 -6.24 2.44
C GLN A 152 19.91 -6.88 3.36
N ASP A 153 20.17 -6.24 4.50
CA ASP A 153 21.14 -6.69 5.49
C ASP A 153 20.54 -7.68 6.51
N GLY A 154 19.27 -8.08 6.34
CA GLY A 154 18.58 -9.02 7.24
C GLY A 154 18.29 -8.47 8.64
N ALA A 155 18.38 -7.15 8.84
CA ALA A 155 18.21 -6.51 10.14
C ALA A 155 16.74 -6.31 10.55
N LEU A 156 15.78 -6.49 9.63
CA LEU A 156 14.35 -6.31 9.91
C LEU A 156 13.75 -7.45 10.72
N LYS A 157 12.82 -7.08 11.61
CA LYS A 157 11.96 -8.01 12.33
C LYS A 157 10.79 -8.45 11.45
N ALA A 158 10.20 -9.61 11.76
CA ALA A 158 9.06 -10.15 11.01
C ALA A 158 7.90 -9.15 10.85
N ASN A 159 7.60 -8.36 11.89
CA ASN A 159 6.54 -7.35 11.87
C ASN A 159 6.89 -6.07 11.08
N GLN A 160 8.13 -5.92 10.60
CA GLN A 160 8.58 -4.79 9.76
C GLN A 160 8.64 -5.16 8.28
N MET A 161 8.49 -6.44 7.92
CA MET A 161 8.59 -6.91 6.55
C MET A 161 7.49 -6.34 5.65
N ASP A 162 6.26 -6.21 6.17
CA ASP A 162 5.15 -5.57 5.44
C ASP A 162 5.43 -4.08 5.16
N THR A 163 5.98 -3.35 6.14
CA THR A 163 6.40 -1.95 5.93
C THR A 163 7.50 -1.85 4.88
N ALA A 164 8.50 -2.73 4.91
CA ALA A 164 9.58 -2.72 3.92
C ALA A 164 9.10 -3.07 2.51
N GLN A 165 8.10 -3.95 2.38
CA GLN A 165 7.43 -4.23 1.12
C GLN A 165 6.69 -2.99 0.59
N LYS A 166 5.90 -2.32 1.44
CA LYS A 166 5.21 -1.08 1.06
C LYS A 166 6.21 0.00 0.63
N ALA A 167 7.32 0.13 1.35
CA ALA A 167 8.42 1.02 1.01
C ALA A 167 9.04 0.70 -0.37
N GLU A 168 9.22 -0.59 -0.70
CA GLU A 168 9.74 -1.02 -2.01
C GLU A 168 8.84 -0.58 -3.16
N ILE A 169 7.53 -0.84 -3.03
CA ILE A 169 6.53 -0.49 -4.03
C ILE A 169 6.48 1.03 -4.21
N LEU A 170 6.51 1.77 -3.10
CA LEU A 170 6.48 3.22 -3.09
C LEU A 170 7.69 3.81 -3.84
N VAL A 171 8.91 3.41 -3.47
CA VAL A 171 10.14 3.93 -4.09
C VAL A 171 10.19 3.62 -5.59
N ARG A 172 9.84 2.39 -5.99
CA ARG A 172 9.82 2.02 -7.41
C ARG A 172 8.79 2.81 -8.21
N SER A 173 7.62 3.03 -7.63
CA SER A 173 6.53 3.76 -8.30
C SER A 173 6.86 5.24 -8.43
N LEU A 174 7.37 5.86 -7.37
CA LEU A 174 7.84 7.25 -7.37
C LEU A 174 8.98 7.46 -8.37
N ALA A 175 9.96 6.55 -8.45
CA ALA A 175 11.06 6.65 -9.40
C ALA A 175 10.58 6.67 -10.86
N LYS A 176 9.63 5.80 -11.20
CA LYS A 176 9.06 5.75 -12.56
C LYS A 176 8.24 7.00 -12.90
N VAL A 177 7.45 7.49 -11.95
CA VAL A 177 6.71 8.75 -12.11
C VAL A 177 7.67 9.93 -12.25
N GLY A 178 8.75 9.96 -11.46
CA GLY A 178 9.75 11.03 -11.49
C GLY A 178 10.38 11.20 -12.87
N ILE A 179 10.78 10.11 -13.53
CA ILE A 179 11.32 10.18 -14.89
C ILE A 179 10.29 10.75 -15.88
N ILE A 180 9.02 10.35 -15.77
CA ILE A 180 7.97 10.86 -16.67
C ILE A 180 7.68 12.33 -16.40
N ALA A 181 7.61 12.72 -15.13
CA ALA A 181 7.42 14.12 -14.75
C ALA A 181 8.55 15.00 -15.32
N LEU A 182 9.81 14.53 -15.25
CA LEU A 182 10.97 15.24 -15.81
C LEU A 182 10.93 15.32 -17.34
N VAL A 183 10.51 14.26 -18.03
CA VAL A 183 10.31 14.27 -19.49
C VAL A 183 9.20 15.24 -19.88
N ASP A 184 8.09 15.24 -19.15
CA ASP A 184 6.97 16.12 -19.41
C ASP A 184 7.32 17.60 -19.17
N GLU A 185 8.13 17.88 -18.15
CA GLU A 185 8.68 19.22 -17.89
C GLU A 185 9.63 19.63 -19.02
N ALA A 186 10.58 18.78 -19.40
CA ALA A 186 11.57 19.06 -20.43
C ALA A 186 10.98 19.23 -21.84
N THR A 187 9.85 18.58 -22.13
CA THR A 187 9.15 18.66 -23.42
C THR A 187 8.04 19.71 -23.45
N GLY A 188 7.71 20.32 -22.30
CA GLY A 188 6.53 21.20 -22.16
C GLY A 188 5.19 20.46 -22.15
N TYR A 189 5.19 19.13 -22.17
CA TYR A 189 3.96 18.31 -22.11
C TYR A 189 3.18 18.51 -20.80
N GLN A 190 3.83 18.98 -19.73
CA GLN A 190 3.20 19.33 -18.47
C GLN A 190 2.05 20.33 -18.61
N GLU A 191 2.10 21.25 -19.58
CA GLU A 191 1.08 22.29 -19.77
C GLU A 191 -0.17 21.79 -20.51
N ILE A 192 -0.06 20.69 -21.26
CA ILE A 192 -1.15 20.17 -22.11
C ILE A 192 -1.76 18.85 -21.61
N ARG A 193 -1.08 18.14 -20.70
CA ARG A 193 -1.61 16.92 -20.09
C ARG A 193 -2.76 17.22 -19.11
N PRO A 194 -3.72 16.29 -18.91
CA PRO A 194 -4.70 16.40 -17.84
C PRO A 194 -4.04 16.59 -16.47
N LYS A 195 -4.67 17.38 -15.58
CA LYS A 195 -4.13 17.73 -14.26
C LYS A 195 -3.77 16.50 -13.41
N ASP A 196 -4.48 15.40 -13.59
CA ASP A 196 -4.37 14.14 -12.85
C ASP A 196 -3.60 13.04 -13.60
N ALA A 197 -2.98 13.34 -14.74
CA ALA A 197 -2.30 12.35 -15.58
C ALA A 197 -1.18 11.58 -14.85
N LEU A 198 -0.36 12.28 -14.04
CA LEU A 198 0.71 11.63 -13.26
C LEU A 198 0.13 10.74 -12.14
N GLN A 199 -0.99 11.13 -11.54
CA GLN A 199 -1.69 10.33 -10.53
C GLN A 199 -2.24 9.04 -11.16
N ALA A 200 -2.93 9.14 -12.29
CA ALA A 200 -3.44 7.96 -13.00
C ALA A 200 -2.31 7.01 -13.45
N TYR A 201 -1.16 7.58 -13.84
CA TYR A 201 0.02 6.79 -14.17
C TYR A 201 0.64 6.10 -12.95
N LEU A 202 0.76 6.81 -11.82
CA LEU A 202 1.21 6.27 -10.54
C LEU A 202 0.36 5.06 -10.13
N ASP A 203 -0.97 5.18 -10.20
CA ASP A 203 -1.90 4.11 -9.84
C ASP A 203 -1.69 2.85 -10.71
N LYS A 204 -1.49 3.05 -12.01
CA LYS A 204 -1.19 1.95 -12.95
C LYS A 204 0.13 1.24 -12.64
N ILE A 205 1.16 1.98 -12.23
CA ILE A 205 2.44 1.38 -11.82
C ILE A 205 2.28 0.60 -10.53
N ILE A 206 1.63 1.20 -9.52
CA ILE A 206 1.45 0.57 -8.21
C ILE A 206 0.68 -0.74 -8.38
N SER A 207 -0.42 -0.75 -9.14
CA SER A 207 -1.15 -1.98 -9.48
C SER A 207 -0.23 -3.02 -10.13
N LYS A 208 0.61 -2.62 -11.09
CA LYS A 208 1.58 -3.53 -11.74
C LYS A 208 2.65 -4.05 -10.78
N GLU A 209 3.22 -3.21 -9.91
CA GLU A 209 4.22 -3.61 -8.91
C GLU A 209 3.60 -4.53 -7.85
N LEU A 210 2.41 -4.21 -7.35
CA LEU A 210 1.65 -5.07 -6.44
C LEU A 210 1.36 -6.44 -7.09
N SER A 211 0.95 -6.45 -8.35
CA SER A 211 0.68 -7.69 -9.12
C SER A 211 1.94 -8.51 -9.40
N ALA A 212 3.08 -7.86 -9.65
CA ALA A 212 4.37 -8.52 -9.86
C ALA A 212 4.96 -9.06 -8.55
N TRP A 213 4.79 -8.33 -7.45
CA TRP A 213 5.30 -8.68 -6.12
C TRP A 213 4.45 -9.76 -5.46
N ALA A 214 3.13 -9.69 -5.63
CA ALA A 214 2.22 -10.80 -5.39
C ALA A 214 2.44 -11.88 -6.45
N LYS A 215 3.62 -12.52 -6.47
CA LYS A 215 3.88 -13.79 -7.17
C LYS A 215 2.68 -14.67 -6.82
N LYS A 216 1.72 -14.77 -7.76
CA LYS A 216 0.39 -15.30 -7.43
C LYS A 216 0.45 -16.74 -6.94
N PHE A 217 1.58 -17.42 -7.11
CA PHE A 217 1.89 -18.71 -6.52
C PHE A 217 3.34 -18.67 -6.00
N PRO A 218 3.56 -18.60 -4.67
CA PRO A 218 4.89 -18.69 -4.08
C PRO A 218 5.60 -20.00 -4.45
N ASP A 219 6.93 -19.96 -4.60
CA ASP A 219 7.72 -21.14 -4.97
C ASP A 219 7.56 -22.24 -3.89
N GLU A 220 7.44 -21.83 -2.63
CA GLU A 220 7.20 -22.69 -1.47
C GLU A 220 5.94 -23.56 -1.62
N PHE A 221 4.86 -23.02 -2.19
CA PHE A 221 3.63 -23.79 -2.42
C PHE A 221 3.91 -25.04 -3.25
N TYR A 222 4.76 -24.91 -4.29
CA TYR A 222 5.14 -26.02 -5.14
C TYR A 222 6.17 -26.92 -4.50
N GLU A 223 7.18 -26.35 -3.84
CA GLU A 223 8.18 -27.12 -3.11
C GLU A 223 7.51 -28.05 -2.06
N ASN A 224 6.53 -27.54 -1.33
CA ASN A 224 5.79 -28.32 -0.34
C ASN A 224 4.99 -29.47 -0.96
N ILE A 225 4.41 -29.29 -2.15
CA ILE A 225 3.77 -30.40 -2.88
C ILE A 225 4.77 -31.52 -3.13
N TYR A 226 6.00 -31.19 -3.55
CA TYR A 226 7.04 -32.19 -3.81
C TYR A 226 7.48 -32.89 -2.53
N LYS A 227 7.67 -32.15 -1.43
CA LYS A 227 7.96 -32.72 -0.11
C LYS A 227 6.88 -33.70 0.34
N LEU A 228 5.60 -33.30 0.29
CA LEU A 228 4.46 -34.14 0.67
C LEU A 228 4.28 -35.38 -0.21
N LYS A 229 4.73 -35.31 -1.47
CA LYS A 229 4.74 -36.41 -2.44
C LYS A 229 6.00 -37.26 -2.42
N ASN A 230 6.99 -36.89 -1.61
CA ASN A 230 8.32 -37.49 -1.59
C ASN A 230 9.01 -37.47 -2.97
N TRP A 231 8.90 -36.34 -3.67
CA TRP A 231 9.53 -36.09 -4.98
C TRP A 231 10.75 -35.17 -4.84
N PRO A 232 11.78 -35.34 -5.68
CA PRO A 232 12.92 -34.43 -5.69
C PRO A 232 12.52 -33.05 -6.21
N TRP A 233 12.74 -32.01 -5.42
CA TRP A 233 12.50 -30.63 -5.83
C TRP A 233 13.74 -30.06 -6.53
N ALA A 234 13.63 -29.80 -7.84
CA ALA A 234 14.70 -29.23 -8.64
C ALA A 234 14.65 -27.70 -8.77
N GLY A 235 13.78 -27.04 -8.00
CA GLY A 235 13.51 -25.60 -8.10
C GLY A 235 12.62 -25.21 -9.28
N MET A 236 12.27 -23.93 -9.35
CA MET A 236 11.37 -23.36 -10.36
C MET A 236 12.00 -23.20 -11.76
N SER A 237 13.30 -23.44 -11.89
CA SER A 237 14.05 -23.38 -13.17
C SER A 237 13.79 -24.61 -14.06
N LYS A 238 13.30 -25.71 -13.50
CA LYS A 238 12.89 -26.90 -14.26
C LYS A 238 11.37 -27.01 -14.32
N ASN A 239 10.88 -27.62 -15.41
CA ASN A 239 9.46 -27.91 -15.54
C ASN A 239 9.00 -28.85 -14.42
N ARG A 240 7.87 -28.49 -13.82
CA ARG A 240 7.21 -29.32 -12.81
C ARG A 240 6.56 -30.55 -13.45
N PHE A 241 6.40 -31.62 -12.69
CA PHE A 241 5.58 -32.76 -13.10
C PHE A 241 4.17 -32.29 -13.51
N SER A 242 3.67 -32.80 -14.64
CA SER A 242 2.40 -32.39 -15.24
C SER A 242 1.22 -32.50 -14.26
N VAL A 243 1.25 -33.51 -13.39
CA VAL A 243 0.25 -33.75 -12.34
C VAL A 243 0.10 -32.60 -11.34
N VAL A 244 1.13 -31.76 -11.16
CA VAL A 244 1.09 -30.59 -10.26
C VAL A 244 0.05 -29.56 -10.73
N ALA A 245 -0.25 -29.51 -12.04
CA ALA A 245 -1.33 -28.67 -12.56
C ALA A 245 -2.71 -29.13 -12.04
N HIS A 246 -2.93 -30.44 -11.89
CA HIS A 246 -4.16 -30.98 -11.32
C HIS A 246 -4.28 -30.65 -9.84
N TYR A 247 -3.19 -30.74 -9.07
CA TYR A 247 -3.20 -30.34 -7.66
C TYR A 247 -3.41 -28.84 -7.49
N THR A 248 -2.84 -28.02 -8.36
CA THR A 248 -3.09 -26.57 -8.34
C THR A 248 -4.56 -26.27 -8.62
N ARG A 249 -5.20 -27.00 -9.55
CA ARG A 249 -6.64 -26.87 -9.82
C ARG A 249 -7.48 -27.21 -8.60
N ASP A 250 -7.26 -28.39 -8.03
CA ASP A 250 -8.02 -28.92 -6.88
C ASP A 250 -7.82 -28.09 -5.61
N LEU A 251 -6.58 -27.82 -5.24
CA LEU A 251 -6.27 -27.12 -3.98
C LEU A 251 -6.65 -25.64 -4.04
N VAL A 252 -6.60 -25.01 -5.22
CA VAL A 252 -6.73 -23.56 -5.32
C VAL A 252 -8.05 -23.20 -5.98
N TYR A 253 -8.21 -23.50 -7.26
CA TYR A 253 -9.34 -22.98 -8.03
C TYR A 253 -10.68 -23.63 -7.67
N GLU A 254 -10.72 -24.92 -7.33
CA GLU A 254 -11.95 -25.62 -6.89
C GLU A 254 -12.44 -25.19 -5.50
N ARG A 255 -11.62 -24.44 -4.76
CA ARG A 255 -11.88 -24.02 -3.37
C ARG A 255 -11.96 -22.50 -3.21
N LEU A 256 -11.70 -21.74 -4.28
CA LEU A 256 -11.59 -20.28 -4.25
C LEU A 256 -12.96 -19.59 -4.08
N GLY A 257 -14.04 -20.21 -4.58
CA GLY A 257 -15.41 -19.71 -4.42
C GLY A 257 -16.39 -20.34 -5.41
N ASP A 258 -17.68 -20.13 -5.15
CA ASP A 258 -18.76 -20.73 -5.93
C ASP A 258 -18.71 -20.23 -7.39
N ALA A 259 -18.80 -21.16 -8.34
CA ALA A 259 -18.73 -20.92 -9.79
C ALA A 259 -17.46 -20.20 -10.33
N ILE A 260 -16.50 -19.81 -9.47
CA ILE A 260 -15.29 -19.09 -9.89
C ILE A 260 -14.48 -19.90 -10.89
N LEU A 261 -14.25 -21.19 -10.61
CA LEU A 261 -13.51 -22.05 -11.53
C LEU A 261 -14.19 -22.15 -12.90
N GLN A 262 -15.52 -22.29 -12.94
CA GLN A 262 -16.26 -22.39 -14.20
C GLN A 262 -16.11 -21.12 -15.05
N GLU A 263 -16.20 -19.95 -14.41
CA GLU A 263 -15.99 -18.66 -15.07
C GLU A 263 -14.56 -18.50 -15.57
N LEU A 264 -13.55 -18.88 -14.76
CA LEU A 264 -12.16 -18.89 -15.18
C LEU A 264 -11.92 -19.85 -16.34
N GLU A 265 -12.59 -21.00 -16.38
CA GLU A 265 -12.48 -21.95 -17.48
C GLU A 265 -13.09 -21.43 -18.79
N LYS A 266 -14.26 -20.78 -18.71
CA LYS A 266 -14.90 -20.11 -19.86
C LYS A 266 -14.01 -19.02 -20.45
N LYS A 267 -13.39 -18.20 -19.59
CA LYS A 267 -12.46 -17.13 -20.02
C LYS A 267 -11.12 -17.65 -20.53
N THR A 268 -10.80 -18.93 -20.27
CA THR A 268 -9.48 -19.50 -20.59
C THR A 268 -9.59 -20.83 -21.34
N PRO A 269 -10.30 -20.94 -22.47
CA PRO A 269 -10.57 -22.23 -23.11
C PRO A 269 -9.29 -22.98 -23.49
N LYS A 270 -9.35 -24.32 -23.42
CA LYS A 270 -8.25 -25.18 -23.89
C LYS A 270 -8.22 -25.16 -25.43
N GLN A 271 -7.02 -25.07 -25.99
CA GLN A 271 -6.79 -25.19 -27.43
C GLN A 271 -6.77 -26.67 -27.85
N MET A 272 -6.73 -26.94 -29.16
CA MET A 272 -6.70 -28.31 -29.72
C MET A 272 -5.51 -29.15 -29.20
N ASN A 273 -4.41 -28.51 -28.78
CA ASN A 273 -3.24 -29.15 -28.18
C ASN A 273 -3.36 -29.37 -26.65
N GLY A 274 -4.53 -29.10 -26.06
CA GLY A 274 -4.79 -29.23 -24.62
C GLY A 274 -4.22 -28.10 -23.74
N GLN A 275 -3.45 -27.17 -24.30
CA GLN A 275 -2.89 -26.03 -23.57
C GLN A 275 -3.88 -24.85 -23.51
N ARG A 276 -3.74 -23.99 -22.51
CA ARG A 276 -4.49 -22.73 -22.40
C ARG A 276 -3.57 -21.58 -22.80
N LYS A 277 -4.07 -20.66 -23.63
CA LYS A 277 -3.32 -19.47 -24.09
C LYS A 277 -2.91 -18.56 -22.91
N ASN A 278 -3.83 -18.37 -21.96
CA ASN A 278 -3.63 -17.55 -20.78
C ASN A 278 -3.70 -18.42 -19.51
N LYS A 279 -3.20 -17.90 -18.39
CA LYS A 279 -3.29 -18.57 -17.08
C LYS A 279 -4.57 -18.12 -16.36
N MET A 280 -5.22 -19.04 -15.63
CA MET A 280 -6.49 -18.76 -14.94
C MET A 280 -6.42 -17.54 -14.01
N HIS A 281 -5.34 -17.40 -13.22
CA HIS A 281 -5.18 -16.27 -12.30
C HIS A 281 -5.07 -14.90 -13.00
N GLN A 282 -4.84 -14.83 -14.32
CA GLN A 282 -4.75 -13.56 -15.05
C GLN A 282 -6.12 -12.89 -15.22
N TRP A 283 -7.21 -13.61 -14.98
CA TRP A 283 -8.57 -13.09 -15.09
C TRP A 283 -9.20 -12.67 -13.77
N LEU A 284 -8.45 -12.79 -12.67
CA LEU A 284 -8.86 -12.32 -11.36
C LEU A 284 -8.65 -10.81 -11.26
N THR A 285 -9.61 -10.10 -10.67
CA THR A 285 -9.56 -8.64 -10.47
C THR A 285 -8.51 -8.28 -9.43
N ASP A 286 -7.94 -7.08 -9.55
CA ASP A 286 -6.86 -6.62 -8.67
C ASP A 286 -7.35 -6.28 -7.25
N ASP A 287 -8.58 -5.80 -7.14
CA ASP A 287 -9.23 -5.33 -5.91
C ASP A 287 -9.79 -6.46 -5.02
N VAL A 288 -10.32 -7.53 -5.63
CA VAL A 288 -11.01 -8.60 -4.90
C VAL A 288 -10.43 -9.97 -5.23
N GLY A 289 -10.29 -10.30 -6.52
CA GLY A 289 -9.90 -11.64 -6.95
C GLY A 289 -8.47 -12.03 -6.55
N ASN A 290 -7.51 -11.10 -6.72
CA ASN A 290 -6.10 -11.33 -6.40
C ASN A 290 -5.84 -11.41 -4.87
N PRO A 291 -6.40 -10.52 -4.03
CA PRO A 291 -6.33 -10.66 -2.57
C PRO A 291 -6.90 -11.99 -2.07
N MET A 292 -8.06 -12.42 -2.58
CA MET A 292 -8.69 -13.68 -2.19
C MET A 292 -7.83 -14.90 -2.56
N LEU A 293 -7.24 -14.90 -3.77
CA LEU A 293 -6.28 -15.94 -4.18
C LEU A 293 -5.06 -15.99 -3.26
N SER A 294 -4.51 -14.83 -2.90
CA SER A 294 -3.36 -14.71 -2.01
C SER A 294 -3.66 -15.25 -0.61
N GLN A 295 -4.78 -14.86 -0.02
CA GLN A 295 -5.23 -15.34 1.28
C GLN A 295 -5.41 -16.87 1.28
N HIS A 296 -6.09 -17.40 0.26
CA HIS A 296 -6.29 -18.85 0.11
C HIS A 296 -4.97 -19.62 0.02
N LEU A 297 -4.03 -19.11 -0.79
CA LEU A 297 -2.71 -19.73 -0.93
C LEU A 297 -1.88 -19.70 0.35
N HIS A 298 -1.90 -18.60 1.11
CA HIS A 298 -1.20 -18.57 2.40
C HIS A 298 -1.79 -19.56 3.39
N SER A 299 -3.12 -19.70 3.44
CA SER A 299 -3.79 -20.73 4.25
C SER A 299 -3.34 -22.14 3.84
N LEU A 300 -3.30 -22.45 2.54
CA LEU A 300 -2.80 -23.73 2.05
C LEU A 300 -1.34 -23.98 2.42
N ILE A 301 -0.48 -22.97 2.27
CA ILE A 301 0.94 -23.08 2.65
C ILE A 301 1.07 -23.36 4.15
N MET A 302 0.25 -22.74 5.01
CA MET A 302 0.25 -23.06 6.44
C MET A 302 -0.13 -24.52 6.71
N VAL A 303 -1.18 -25.03 6.05
CA VAL A 303 -1.57 -26.44 6.19
C VAL A 303 -0.49 -27.39 5.65
N GLN A 304 0.16 -27.03 4.55
CA GLN A 304 1.31 -27.79 4.02
C GLN A 304 2.46 -27.84 5.01
N ARG A 305 2.86 -26.70 5.59
CA ARG A 305 3.90 -26.61 6.61
C ARG A 305 3.56 -27.48 7.82
N LEU A 306 2.32 -27.42 8.29
CA LEU A 306 1.85 -28.23 9.41
C LEU A 306 1.94 -29.73 9.08
N ALA A 307 1.48 -30.15 7.90
CA ALA A 307 1.56 -31.54 7.48
C ALA A 307 3.02 -32.04 7.39
N ILE A 308 3.92 -31.24 6.79
CA ILE A 308 5.34 -31.58 6.68
C ILE A 308 6.00 -31.67 8.05
N ALA A 309 5.74 -30.71 8.94
CA ALA A 309 6.30 -30.68 10.30
C ALA A 309 5.89 -31.91 11.13
N ASN A 310 4.70 -32.48 10.87
CA ASN A 310 4.22 -33.69 11.52
C ASN A 310 4.57 -34.98 10.76
N GLY A 311 5.37 -34.91 9.70
CA GLY A 311 5.76 -36.08 8.90
C GLY A 311 4.60 -36.69 8.11
N TYR A 312 3.53 -35.93 7.85
CA TYR A 312 2.38 -36.41 7.09
C TYR A 312 2.67 -36.44 5.59
N GLY A 313 2.24 -37.52 4.95
CA GLY A 313 2.26 -37.64 3.49
C GLY A 313 1.06 -36.97 2.82
N TRP A 314 1.10 -36.92 1.49
CA TRP A 314 0.09 -36.29 0.64
C TRP A 314 -1.37 -36.62 1.00
N ASN A 315 -1.70 -37.89 1.22
CA ASN A 315 -3.09 -38.30 1.44
C ASN A 315 -3.67 -37.69 2.72
N ARG A 316 -2.88 -37.66 3.80
CA ARG A 316 -3.31 -37.04 5.06
C ARG A 316 -3.40 -35.52 4.93
N PHE A 317 -2.48 -34.91 4.19
CA PHE A 317 -2.56 -33.49 3.85
C PHE A 317 -3.87 -33.15 3.12
N ILE A 318 -4.26 -33.94 2.11
CA ILE A 318 -5.53 -33.70 1.39
C ILE A 318 -6.73 -33.77 2.32
N LYS A 319 -6.81 -34.80 3.19
CA LYS A 319 -7.88 -34.90 4.19
C LYS A 319 -7.95 -33.67 5.11
N MET A 320 -6.78 -33.16 5.55
CA MET A 320 -6.73 -31.92 6.34
C MET A 320 -7.26 -30.72 5.57
N VAL A 321 -6.89 -30.57 4.30
CA VAL A 321 -7.39 -29.48 3.44
C VAL A 321 -8.90 -29.62 3.20
N ASP A 322 -9.40 -30.83 2.95
CA ASP A 322 -10.83 -31.07 2.77
C ASP A 322 -11.65 -30.71 4.02
N GLN A 323 -11.09 -30.93 5.21
CA GLN A 323 -11.74 -30.59 6.47
C GLN A 323 -11.87 -29.08 6.69
N VAL A 324 -10.82 -28.29 6.39
CA VAL A 324 -10.78 -26.85 6.73
C VAL A 324 -11.09 -25.94 5.54
N MET A 325 -10.95 -26.44 4.32
CA MET A 325 -11.12 -25.72 3.06
C MET A 325 -11.79 -26.63 2.02
N PRO A 326 -13.03 -27.10 2.23
CA PRO A 326 -13.68 -28.07 1.33
C PRO A 326 -13.89 -27.51 -0.08
N ARG A 327 -13.95 -28.40 -1.08
CA ARG A 327 -14.35 -28.04 -2.44
C ARG A 327 -15.74 -27.42 -2.42
N LYS A 328 -15.92 -26.32 -3.15
CA LYS A 328 -17.23 -25.69 -3.29
C LYS A 328 -18.06 -26.48 -4.30
N GLY A 329 -19.08 -27.20 -3.81
CA GLY A 329 -19.98 -28.04 -4.62
C GLY A 329 -19.55 -29.51 -4.79
N GLY A 330 -18.61 -30.03 -3.98
CA GLY A 330 -18.20 -31.44 -3.99
C GLY A 330 -18.90 -32.30 -2.94
N THR A 331 -19.13 -33.58 -3.22
CA THR A 331 -19.63 -34.58 -2.26
C THR A 331 -18.58 -34.81 -1.17
N PHE A 332 -18.98 -34.72 0.10
CA PHE A 332 -18.11 -35.09 1.23
C PHE A 332 -17.84 -36.61 1.20
N GLU A 333 -16.59 -37.00 1.46
CA GLU A 333 -16.26 -38.40 1.75
C GLU A 333 -16.76 -38.70 3.17
N LEU A 334 -17.79 -39.55 3.29
CA LEU A 334 -18.29 -40.02 4.58
C LEU A 334 -17.24 -40.92 5.23
N GLU A 335 -16.77 -40.54 6.42
CA GLU A 335 -15.98 -41.45 7.27
C GLU A 335 -16.90 -42.57 7.76
N LEU A 336 -16.84 -43.74 7.11
CA LEU A 336 -17.43 -44.96 7.62
C LEU A 336 -16.48 -45.53 8.68
N ASN A 337 -16.80 -45.33 9.95
CA ASN A 337 -16.17 -46.06 11.05
C ASN A 337 -16.70 -47.50 11.03
N ASP A 338 -16.04 -48.39 10.30
CA ASP A 338 -16.29 -49.82 10.42
C ASP A 338 -15.42 -50.38 11.57
N THR A 339 -15.92 -50.23 12.80
CA THR A 339 -15.38 -50.90 13.99
C THR A 339 -15.95 -52.33 14.11
N SER A 340 -15.81 -53.11 13.04
CA SER A 340 -16.02 -54.55 13.09
C SER A 340 -15.30 -55.21 11.92
N LEU A 341 -14.09 -55.70 12.17
CA LEU A 341 -13.59 -57.00 11.77
C LEU A 341 -12.27 -57.19 12.54
N ASP A 342 -12.27 -58.19 13.42
CA ASP A 342 -11.19 -58.61 14.31
C ASP A 342 -9.84 -58.83 13.59
#